data_AF-A0A8H5G4I4-F1
#
_entry.id   AF-A0A8H5G4I4-F1
#
_cell.length_a   1.000
_cell.length_b   1.000
_cell.length_c   1.000
_cell.angle_alpha   90.00
_cell.angle_beta   90.00
_cell.angle_gamma   90.00
#
_symmetry.space_group_name_H-M   'P 1'
#
loop_
_entity.id
_entity.type
_entity.pdbx_description
1 polymer ?
#
loop_
_entity_poly.entity_id
_entity_poly.type
_entity_poly.pdbx_seq_one_letter_code
_entity_poly.pdbx_strand_id
1 'polypeptide(L)' 'MTNIDTGHAITTFCIIFFIVASYAIFFSAFSPATNIPVLHALAEDQHYKYFSILIIPVTFYFVIANWVGWQYYSNS' A
#
# COMPACT_ATOMS: atom_id res chain seq x y z
N MET A 1 4.74 15.81 -31.93
CA MET A 1 4.52 15.80 -30.46
C MET A 1 3.55 14.68 -30.18
N THR A 2 4.02 13.58 -29.58
CA THR A 2 3.14 12.49 -29.16
C THR A 2 2.31 12.98 -27.98
N ASN A 3 1.00 13.14 -28.16
CA ASN A 3 0.09 13.41 -27.05
C ASN A 3 0.13 12.21 -26.12
N ILE A 4 0.67 12.40 -24.92
CA ILE A 4 0.62 11.39 -23.87
C ILE A 4 -0.85 11.31 -23.44
N ASP A 5 -1.45 10.16 -23.68
CA ASP A 5 -2.80 9.87 -23.19
C ASP A 5 -2.76 9.83 -21.66
N THR A 6 -3.63 10.62 -21.02
CA THR A 6 -3.75 10.71 -19.56
C THR A 6 -3.92 9.35 -18.91
N GLY A 7 -4.65 8.43 -19.55
CA GLY A 7 -4.82 7.06 -19.06
C GLY A 7 -3.50 6.31 -18.96
N HIS A 8 -2.68 6.38 -20.01
CA HIS A 8 -1.35 5.75 -20.01
C HIS A 8 -0.44 6.38 -18.95
N ALA A 9 -0.48 7.71 -18.78
CA ALA A 9 0.29 8.39 -17.73
C ALA A 9 -0.08 7.90 -16.33
N ILE A 10 -1.39 7.77 -16.03
CA ILE A 10 -1.88 7.25 -14.75
C ILE A 10 -1.42 5.81 -14.56
N THR A 11 -1.59 4.94 -15.57
CA THR A 11 -1.19 3.54 -15.47
C THR A 11 0.32 3.40 -15.23
N THR A 12 1.15 4.14 -15.96
CA THR A 12 2.61 4.14 -15.75
C THR A 12 2.97 4.62 -14.35
N PHE A 13 2.33 5.69 -13.86
CA PHE A 13 2.55 6.18 -12.50
C PHE A 13 2.19 5.14 -11.45
N CYS A 14 1.03 4.47 -11.58
CA CYS A 14 0.62 3.40 -10.68
C CYS A 14 1.64 2.24 -10.68
N ILE A 15 2.11 1.81 -11.85
CA ILE A 15 3.11 0.74 -11.95
C ILE A 15 4.40 1.13 -11.23
N ILE A 16 4.90 2.35 -11.47
CA ILE A 16 6.12 2.85 -10.80
C ILE A 16 5.90 2.90 -9.28
N PHE A 17 4.76 3.44 -8.84
CA PHE A 17 4.41 3.52 -7.43
C PHE A 17 4.39 2.13 -6.78
N PHE A 18 3.75 1.15 -7.41
CA PHE A 18 3.70 -0.22 -6.89
C PHE A 18 5.08 -0.86 -6.82
N ILE A 19 5.94 -0.67 -7.82
CA ILE A 19 7.31 -1.19 -7.81
C ILE A 19 8.10 -0.60 -6.63
N VAL A 20 8.04 0.72 -6.45
CA VAL A 20 8.73 1.43 -5.36
C VAL A 20 8.20 1.00 -3.99
N ALA A 21 6.87 0.92 -3.84
CA ALA A 21 6.24 0.49 -2.58
C ALA A 21 6.56 -0.98 -2.25
N SER A 22 6.52 -1.88 -3.24
CA SER A 22 6.89 -3.28 -3.07
C SER A 22 8.36 -3.42 -2.65
N TYR A 23 9.26 -2.67 -3.28
CA TYR A 23 10.66 -2.62 -2.85
C TYR A 23 10.78 -2.15 -1.40
N ALA A 24 10.18 -1.02 -1.06
CA ALA A 24 10.27 -0.41 0.25
C ALA A 24 9.79 -1.37 1.36
N ILE A 25 8.66 -2.07 1.15
CA ILE A 25 8.03 -2.87 2.20
C ILE A 25 8.54 -4.32 2.24
N PHE A 26 8.64 -5.00 1.09
CA PHE A 26 8.94 -6.45 1.05
C PHE A 26 10.41 -6.76 0.77
N PHE A 27 11.04 -6.05 -0.17
CA PHE A 27 12.35 -6.46 -0.70
C PHE A 27 13.54 -5.72 -0.07
N SER A 28 13.31 -4.59 0.58
CA SER A 28 14.37 -3.78 1.21
C SER A 28 15.14 -4.51 2.30
N ALA A 29 14.56 -5.54 2.93
CA ALA A 29 15.26 -6.38 3.92
C ALA A 29 16.29 -7.33 3.27
N PHE A 30 16.14 -7.64 1.98
CA PHE A 30 16.99 -8.57 1.24
C PHE A 30 18.01 -7.87 0.33
N SER A 31 17.97 -6.54 0.27
CA SER A 31 18.80 -5.73 -0.62
C SER A 31 19.67 -4.76 0.20
N PRO A 32 20.90 -4.46 -0.24
CA PRO A 32 21.70 -3.42 0.39
C PRO A 32 20.97 -2.06 0.42
N ALA A 33 21.24 -1.27 1.44
CA ALA A 33 20.67 0.06 1.58
C ALA A 33 20.97 0.93 0.35
N THR A 34 19.95 1.64 -0.13
CA THR A 34 20.09 2.56 -1.27
C THR A 34 20.65 3.90 -0.81
N ASN A 35 21.37 4.58 -1.71
CA ASN A 35 21.90 5.94 -1.49
C ASN A 35 20.83 7.04 -1.69
N ILE A 36 19.58 6.66 -1.98
CA ILE A 36 18.48 7.60 -2.21
C ILE A 36 17.85 7.89 -0.84
N PRO A 37 17.89 9.13 -0.33
CA PRO A 37 17.55 9.43 1.07
C PRO A 37 16.10 9.07 1.43
N VAL A 38 15.15 9.31 0.53
CA VAL A 38 13.74 8.95 0.73
C VAL A 38 13.56 7.43 0.84
N LEU A 39 14.20 6.69 -0.07
CA LEU A 39 14.08 5.24 -0.14
C LEU A 39 14.82 4.55 1.02
N HIS A 40 15.93 5.15 1.45
CA HIS A 40 16.68 4.76 2.64
C HIS A 40 15.82 4.91 3.91
N ALA A 41 15.21 6.08 4.12
CA ALA A 41 14.34 6.33 5.26
C ALA A 41 13.16 5.35 5.32
N LEU A 42 12.53 5.05 4.18
CA LEU A 42 11.46 4.06 4.06
C LEU A 42 11.92 2.64 4.34
N ALA A 43 13.14 2.28 3.94
CA ALA A 43 13.69 0.95 4.16
C ALA A 43 14.03 0.71 5.64
N GLU A 44 14.54 1.74 6.31
CA GLU A 44 14.99 1.70 7.71
C GLU A 44 13.85 1.84 8.73
N ASP A 45 12.67 2.32 8.33
CA ASP A 45 11.48 2.38 9.18
C ASP A 45 11.08 1.00 9.71
N GLN A 46 11.20 0.81 11.03
CA GLN A 46 10.84 -0.42 11.74
C GLN A 46 9.41 -0.40 12.31
N HIS A 47 8.74 0.75 12.34
CA HIS A 47 7.50 0.94 13.08
C HIS A 47 6.26 0.99 12.18
N TYR A 48 6.30 1.77 11.10
CA TYR A 48 5.12 1.98 10.23
C TYR A 48 5.18 1.23 8.91
N LYS A 49 6.33 0.67 8.54
CA LYS A 49 6.56 -0.02 7.27
C LYS A 49 5.52 -1.10 6.95
N TYR A 50 5.10 -1.89 7.93
CA TYR A 50 4.08 -2.94 7.75
C TYR A 50 2.65 -2.48 8.05
N PHE A 51 2.48 -1.31 8.66
CA PHE A 51 1.16 -0.77 8.99
C PHE A 51 0.30 -0.59 7.75
N SER A 52 0.91 -0.15 6.64
CA SER A 52 0.25 0.00 5.33
C SER A 52 -0.30 -1.32 4.77
N ILE A 53 0.35 -2.45 5.04
CA ILE A 53 -0.19 -3.77 4.64
C ILE A 53 -1.28 -4.20 5.62
N LEU A 54 -1.04 -4.04 6.92
CA LEU A 54 -1.95 -4.48 7.97
C LEU A 54 -3.26 -3.68 8.00
N ILE A 55 -3.27 -2.43 7.53
CA ILE A 55 -4.48 -1.63 7.48
C ILE A 55 -5.53 -2.23 6.54
N ILE A 56 -5.12 -2.96 5.49
CA ILE A 56 -6.03 -3.58 4.53
C ILE A 56 -6.91 -4.63 5.22
N PRO A 57 -6.38 -5.73 5.81
CA PRO A 57 -7.20 -6.73 6.47
C PRO A 57 -7.92 -6.16 7.70
N VAL A 58 -7.31 -5.23 8.44
CA VAL A 58 -7.96 -4.62 9.62
C VAL A 58 -9.20 -3.81 9.21
N THR A 59 -9.09 -3.00 8.16
CA THR A 59 -10.21 -2.20 7.65
C THR A 59 -11.31 -3.10 7.09
N PHE A 60 -10.95 -4.12 6.30
CA PHE A 60 -11.93 -5.08 5.80
C PHE A 60 -12.64 -5.80 6.94
N TYR A 61 -11.89 -6.29 7.93
CA TYR A 61 -12.46 -6.95 9.10
C TYR A 61 -13.44 -6.03 9.85
N PHE A 62 -13.05 -4.78 10.08
CA PHE A 62 -13.91 -3.79 10.74
C PHE A 62 -15.22 -3.55 9.97
N VAL A 63 -15.13 -3.36 8.65
CA VAL A 63 -16.31 -3.15 7.79
C VAL A 63 -17.22 -4.38 7.78
N ILE A 64 -16.65 -5.58 7.65
CA ILE A 64 -17.42 -6.84 7.64
C ILE A 64 -18.12 -7.05 8.99
N ALA A 65 -17.41 -6.87 10.10
CA ALA A 65 -17.97 -7.03 11.44
C ALA A 65 -19.12 -6.04 11.68
N ASN A 66 -18.97 -4.79 11.25
CA ASN A 66 -20.02 -3.78 11.35
C ASN A 66 -21.25 -4.14 10.50
N TRP A 67 -21.03 -4.53 9.24
CA TRP A 67 -22.10 -4.97 8.34
C TRP A 67 -22.87 -6.14 8.94
N VAL A 68 -22.16 -7.20 9.34
CA VAL A 68 -22.76 -8.42 9.88
C VAL A 68 -23.48 -8.12 11.19
N GLY A 69 -22.90 -7.30 12.06
CA GLY A 69 -23.55 -6.85 13.30
C GLY A 69 -24.87 -6.12 13.03
N TRP A 70 -24.92 -5.26 12.01
CA TRP A 70 -26.15 -4.59 11.59
C TRP A 70 -27.21 -5.57 11.07
N GLN A 71 -26.80 -6.61 10.34
CA GLN A 71 -27.72 -7.65 9.89
C GLN A 71 -28.37 -8.38 11.08
N TYR A 72 -27.61 -8.70 12.12
CA TYR A 72 -28.19 -9.32 13.32
C TYR A 72 -29.09 -8.35 14.09
N TYR A 73 -28.70 -7.09 14.24
CA TYR A 73 -29.52 -6.08 14.93
C TYR A 73 -30.86 -5.81 14.24
N SER A 74 -30.87 -5.76 12.91
CA SER A 74 -32.08 -5.47 12.12
C SER A 74 -33.04 -6.65 11.98
N ASN A 75 -32.56 -7.89 12.12
CA ASN A 75 -33.36 -9.11 11.98
C ASN A 75 -33.65 -9.83 13.32
N SER A 76 -33.29 -9.24 14.47
CA SER A 76 -33.69 -9.69 15.81
C SER A 76 -34.88 -8.90 16.33
#